data_AF-A0A661D5B7-F1
#
_entry.id   AF-A0A661D5B7-F1
#
_cell.length_a   1.000
_cell.length_b   1.000
_cell.length_c   1.000
_cell.angle_alpha   90.00
_cell.angle_beta   90.00
_cell.angle_gamma   90.00
#
_symmetry.space_group_name_H-M   'P 1'
#
loop_
_entity.id
_entity.type
_entity.pdbx_description
1 polymer ?
#
loop_
_entity_poly.entity_id
_entity_poly.type
_entity_poly.pdbx_seq_one_letter_code
_entity_poly.pdbx_strand_id
1 'polypeptide(L)'
;MSWVTSMSSEITQLMFDVDGQVLNYAHGPVRPVAMTWPGPGNTGQVRLQFLPPKEGFSGFTKEGPWAFFHVLDLAGITPTSNPTIFNIIIKIQGRYVEFELQASSAINPFQLKDLQSFRCLQNL
;
A
#
# COMPACT_ATOMS: atom_id res chain seq x y z
N MET A 1 -7.59 2.22 8.57
CA MET A 1 -8.61 2.74 7.63
C MET A 1 -7.87 3.46 6.53
N SER A 2 -8.08 3.13 5.25
CA SER A 2 -7.35 3.75 4.13
C SER A 2 -8.31 4.39 3.13
N TRP A 3 -7.95 5.54 2.55
CA TRP A 3 -8.72 6.17 1.46
C TRP A 3 -7.82 6.91 0.46
N VAL A 4 -8.27 7.04 -0.79
CA VAL A 4 -7.53 7.75 -1.85
C VAL A 4 -7.69 9.26 -1.68
N THR A 5 -6.60 10.00 -1.54
CA THR A 5 -6.62 11.47 -1.41
C THR A 5 -6.39 12.16 -2.75
N SER A 6 -5.54 11.59 -3.61
CA SER A 6 -5.21 12.14 -4.92
C SER A 6 -4.78 11.05 -5.89
N MET A 7 -5.00 11.25 -7.18
CA MET A 7 -4.60 10.31 -8.23
C MET A 7 -4.34 11.06 -9.53
N SER A 8 -3.29 10.66 -10.27
CA SER A 8 -3.00 11.21 -11.60
C SER A 8 -4.19 11.05 -12.53
N SER A 9 -4.56 12.11 -13.28
CA SER A 9 -5.71 12.12 -14.19
C SER A 9 -5.61 11.14 -15.36
N GLU A 10 -4.40 10.66 -15.67
CA GLU A 10 -4.16 9.61 -16.66
C GLU A 10 -4.62 8.22 -16.18
N ILE A 11 -4.89 8.04 -14.89
CA ILE A 11 -5.41 6.80 -14.31
C ILE A 11 -6.92 6.92 -14.25
N THR A 12 -7.65 6.17 -15.06
CA THR A 12 -9.12 6.16 -15.02
C THR A 12 -9.65 5.26 -13.91
N GLN A 13 -8.93 4.18 -13.59
CA GLN A 13 -9.29 3.27 -12.52
C GLN A 13 -8.05 2.74 -11.80
N LEU A 14 -8.17 2.65 -10.49
CA LEU A 14 -7.24 2.05 -9.55
C LEU A 14 -7.89 0.81 -8.94
N MET A 15 -7.11 -0.27 -8.85
CA MET A 15 -7.42 -1.41 -8.00
C MET A 15 -6.26 -1.64 -7.03
N PHE A 16 -6.55 -1.65 -5.73
CA PHE A 16 -5.60 -1.97 -4.69
C PHE A 16 -6.14 -3.15 -3.88
N ASP A 17 -5.50 -4.30 -4.02
CA ASP A 17 -5.84 -5.54 -3.33
C ASP A 17 -4.82 -5.79 -2.23
N VAL A 18 -5.28 -5.83 -0.99
CA VAL A 18 -4.48 -6.17 0.18
C VAL A 18 -5.02 -7.48 0.74
N ASP A 19 -4.34 -8.58 0.44
CA ASP A 19 -4.66 -9.91 0.93
C ASP A 19 -6.11 -10.36 0.72
N GLY A 20 -6.65 -10.08 -0.47
CA GLY A 20 -8.04 -10.38 -0.85
C GLY A 20 -9.03 -9.25 -0.53
N GLN A 21 -8.58 -8.15 0.09
CA GLN A 21 -9.39 -6.96 0.34
C GLN A 21 -9.16 -5.93 -0.76
N VAL A 22 -10.13 -5.82 -1.67
CA VAL A 22 -10.01 -4.97 -2.87
C VAL A 22 -10.64 -3.59 -2.66
N LEU A 23 -9.84 -2.54 -2.84
CA LEU A 23 -10.27 -1.15 -3.03
C LEU A 23 -10.22 -0.81 -4.51
N ASN A 24 -11.37 -0.38 -5.05
CA ASN A 24 -11.46 0.16 -6.40
C ASN A 24 -11.76 1.66 -6.34
N TYR A 25 -11.08 2.45 -7.16
CA TYR A 25 -11.30 3.89 -7.27
C TYR A 25 -11.26 4.35 -8.72
N ALA A 26 -12.23 5.15 -9.14
CA ALA A 26 -12.34 5.65 -10.51
C ALA A 26 -12.78 7.13 -10.51
N HIS A 27 -12.05 7.98 -9.78
CA HIS A 27 -12.37 9.41 -9.60
C HIS A 27 -13.79 9.70 -9.05
N GLY A 28 -14.39 8.71 -8.37
CA GLY A 28 -15.66 8.87 -7.68
C GLY A 28 -15.48 9.44 -6.26
N PRO A 29 -16.56 9.52 -5.48
CA PRO A 29 -16.47 9.87 -4.07
C PRO A 29 -15.55 8.88 -3.34
N VAL A 30 -14.55 9.43 -2.67
CA VAL A 30 -13.61 8.67 -1.86
C VAL A 30 -14.37 8.12 -0.65
N ARG A 31 -14.30 6.80 -0.43
CA ARG A 31 -14.89 6.14 0.74
C ARG A 31 -13.78 5.49 1.57
N PRO A 32 -13.76 5.69 2.89
CA PRO A 32 -12.83 4.99 3.75
C PRO A 32 -13.10 3.49 3.71
N VAL A 33 -12.06 2.70 3.47
CA VAL A 33 -12.11 1.24 3.54
C VAL A 33 -11.25 0.77 4.71
N ALA A 34 -11.87 -0.03 5.59
CA ALA A 34 -11.14 -0.73 6.63
C ALA A 34 -10.47 -1.96 6.02
N MET A 35 -9.14 -2.01 6.08
CA MET A 35 -8.34 -3.15 5.65
C MET A 35 -7.53 -3.66 6.84
N THR A 36 -7.25 -4.95 6.82
CA THR A 36 -6.47 -5.65 7.84
C THR A 36 -5.32 -6.38 7.16
N TRP A 37 -4.15 -6.35 7.77
CA TRP A 37 -3.02 -7.16 7.33
C TRP A 37 -2.47 -7.96 8.51
N PRO A 38 -2.32 -9.29 8.39
CA PRO A 38 -2.82 -10.14 7.30
C PRO A 38 -4.34 -10.06 7.14
N GLY A 39 -4.82 -10.21 5.91
CA GLY A 39 -6.24 -10.09 5.56
C GLY A 39 -6.96 -11.45 5.51
N PRO A 40 -8.28 -11.44 5.28
CA PRO A 40 -9.10 -12.65 5.27
C PRO A 40 -8.83 -13.58 4.08
N GLY A 41 -8.20 -13.09 3.00
CA GLY A 41 -7.92 -13.88 1.81
C GLY A 41 -6.77 -14.89 2.00
N ASN A 42 -5.89 -14.67 2.99
CA ASN A 42 -4.71 -15.51 3.26
C ASN A 42 -3.90 -15.85 1.99
N THR A 43 -3.86 -14.90 1.07
CA THR A 43 -3.10 -14.96 -0.18
C THR A 43 -1.64 -14.61 0.05
N GLY A 44 -1.36 -13.81 1.09
CA GLY A 44 -0.05 -13.20 1.31
C GLY A 44 0.34 -12.28 0.16
N GLN A 45 -0.61 -11.70 -0.57
CA GLN A 45 -0.35 -10.84 -1.72
C GLN A 45 -0.85 -9.42 -1.50
N VAL A 46 -0.11 -8.46 -2.05
CA VAL A 46 -0.58 -7.09 -2.21
C VAL A 46 -0.37 -6.67 -3.66
N ARG A 47 -1.43 -6.19 -4.29
CA ARG A 47 -1.44 -5.85 -5.71
C ARG A 47 -1.97 -4.44 -5.91
N LEU A 48 -1.25 -3.65 -6.69
CA LEU A 48 -1.69 -2.33 -7.12
C LEU A 48 -1.78 -2.32 -8.64
N GLN A 49 -2.92 -1.92 -9.19
CA GLN A 49 -3.15 -1.80 -10.62
C GLN A 49 -3.77 -0.46 -10.99
N PHE A 50 -3.28 0.12 -12.08
CA PHE A 50 -3.75 1.31 -12.75
C PHE A 50 -4.26 0.95 -14.15
N LEU A 51 -5.42 1.48 -14.49
CA LEU A 51 -6.02 1.44 -15.81
C LEU A 51 -6.14 2.87 -16.36
N PRO A 52 -5.93 3.08 -17.67
CA PRO A 52 -5.33 2.13 -18.60
C PRO A 52 -3.83 1.88 -18.28
N PRO A 53 -3.25 0.77 -18.78
CA PRO A 53 -1.79 0.57 -18.73
C PRO A 53 -1.07 1.68 -19.50
N LYS A 54 0.11 2.08 -19.03
CA LYS A 54 1.00 3.03 -19.72
C LYS A 54 2.28 2.29 -20.06
N GLU A 55 2.67 2.28 -21.34
CA GLU A 55 3.86 1.57 -21.84
C GLU A 55 3.90 0.08 -21.44
N GLY A 56 2.73 -0.58 -21.43
CA GLY A 56 2.59 -1.97 -21.01
C GLY A 56 2.58 -2.20 -19.49
N PHE A 57 2.85 -1.17 -18.68
CA PHE A 57 2.77 -1.25 -17.23
C PHE A 57 1.38 -0.87 -16.71
N SER A 58 0.76 -1.83 -16.04
CA SER A 58 -0.52 -1.64 -15.36
C SER A 58 -0.40 -1.65 -13.84
N GLY A 59 0.77 -1.88 -13.25
CA GLY A 59 0.85 -2.05 -11.79
C GLY A 59 2.02 -2.91 -11.30
N PHE A 60 1.92 -3.39 -10.07
CA PHE A 60 2.80 -4.41 -9.50
C PHE A 60 2.05 -5.34 -8.53
N THR A 61 2.67 -6.48 -8.23
CA THR A 61 2.26 -7.41 -7.16
C THR A 61 3.47 -7.68 -6.27
N LYS A 62 3.24 -7.73 -4.95
CA LYS A 62 4.17 -8.26 -3.94
C LYS A 62 3.54 -9.47 -3.28
N GLU A 63 4.37 -10.44 -2.93
CA GLU A 63 3.94 -11.72 -2.37
C GLU A 63 4.75 -12.05 -1.11
N GLY A 64 4.17 -12.90 -0.26
CA GLY A 64 4.76 -13.37 0.99
C GLY A 64 4.18 -12.71 2.25
N PRO A 65 4.55 -13.22 3.43
CA PRO A 65 4.02 -12.77 4.72
C PRO A 65 4.31 -11.30 5.07
N TRP A 66 5.22 -10.66 4.32
CA TRP A 66 5.60 -9.26 4.46
C TRP A 66 5.30 -8.42 3.21
N ALA A 67 4.48 -8.92 2.27
CA ALA A 67 4.18 -8.24 1.01
C ALA A 67 3.70 -6.80 1.20
N PHE A 68 2.81 -6.55 2.17
CA PHE A 68 2.32 -5.21 2.47
C PHE A 68 3.44 -4.26 2.89
N PHE A 69 4.39 -4.71 3.71
CA PHE A 69 5.53 -3.90 4.13
C PHE A 69 6.45 -3.58 2.94
N HIS A 70 6.67 -4.54 2.05
CA HIS A 70 7.42 -4.28 0.81
C HIS A 70 6.74 -3.26 -0.11
N VAL A 71 5.41 -3.16 -0.10
CA VAL A 71 4.71 -2.08 -0.82
C VAL A 71 4.95 -0.73 -0.16
N LEU A 72 4.98 -0.70 1.16
CA LEU A 72 5.23 0.52 1.93
C LEU A 72 6.68 1.00 1.83
N ASP A 73 7.64 0.09 1.73
CA ASP A 73 9.05 0.39 1.46
C ASP A 73 9.25 1.09 0.09
N LEU A 74 8.35 0.82 -0.86
CA LEU A 74 8.34 1.45 -2.18
C LEU A 74 7.57 2.77 -2.21
N ALA A 75 6.82 3.07 -1.16
CA ALA A 75 5.98 4.25 -1.08
C ALA A 75 6.73 5.42 -0.41
N GLY A 76 6.40 6.64 -0.82
CA GLY A 76 6.74 7.82 -0.03
C GLY A 76 5.75 7.93 1.13
N ILE A 77 6.24 7.84 2.36
CA ILE A 77 5.39 7.96 3.56
C ILE A 77 5.67 9.29 4.25
N THR A 78 4.63 10.08 4.46
CA THR A 78 4.70 11.36 5.17
C THR A 78 3.77 11.32 6.38
N PRO A 79 4.25 11.62 7.60
CA PRO A 79 3.39 11.69 8.78
C PRO A 79 2.44 12.90 8.70
N THR A 80 1.30 12.79 9.37
CA THR A 80 0.37 13.92 9.53
C THR A 80 0.46 14.49 10.96
N SER A 81 -0.36 15.51 11.27
CA SER A 81 -0.50 16.01 12.64
C SER A 81 -1.10 14.97 13.60
N ASN A 82 -1.78 13.95 13.07
CA ASN A 82 -2.25 12.82 13.85
C ASN A 82 -1.21 11.68 13.80
N PRO A 83 -0.69 11.21 14.94
CA PRO A 83 0.36 10.19 15.00
C PRO A 83 -0.06 8.81 14.47
N THR A 84 -1.35 8.60 14.25
CA THR A 84 -1.90 7.34 13.70
C THR A 84 -2.21 7.42 12.21
N ILE A 85 -2.05 8.59 11.59
CA ILE A 85 -2.43 8.84 10.20
C ILE A 85 -1.19 9.21 9.39
N PHE A 86 -1.03 8.53 8.25
CA PHE A 86 0.09 8.70 7.33
C PHE A 86 -0.42 8.92 5.91
N ASN A 87 0.20 9.83 5.19
CA ASN A 87 0.00 9.98 3.75
C ASN A 87 1.01 9.10 3.01
N ILE A 88 0.52 8.30 2.08
CA ILE A 88 1.28 7.32 1.33
C ILE A 88 1.14 7.64 -0.15
N ILE A 89 2.25 7.96 -0.80
CA ILE A 89 2.30 8.16 -2.24
C ILE A 89 3.02 7.00 -2.92
N ILE A 90 2.34 6.36 -3.87
CA ILE A 90 2.92 5.30 -4.69
C ILE A 90 3.06 5.82 -6.11
N LYS A 91 4.26 5.70 -6.68
CA LYS A 91 4.59 6.16 -8.04
C LYS A 91 4.92 4.96 -8.93
N ILE A 92 4.30 4.89 -10.10
CA ILE A 92 4.56 3.88 -11.13
C ILE A 92 4.62 4.58 -12.48
N GLN A 93 5.75 4.47 -13.17
CA GLN A 93 5.95 5.02 -14.52
C GLN A 93 5.52 6.50 -14.65
N GLY A 94 5.96 7.33 -13.70
CA GLY A 94 5.66 8.77 -13.68
C GLY A 94 4.22 9.13 -13.27
N ARG A 95 3.33 8.14 -13.08
CA ARG A 95 1.98 8.34 -12.53
C ARG A 95 1.98 8.04 -11.04
N TYR A 96 1.06 8.64 -10.30
CA TYR A 96 0.97 8.47 -8.86
C TYR A 96 -0.47 8.30 -8.37
N VAL A 97 -0.56 7.68 -7.20
CA VAL A 97 -1.75 7.65 -6.35
C VAL A 97 -1.32 7.96 -4.92
N GLU A 98 -2.15 8.72 -4.21
CA GLU A 98 -1.97 9.05 -2.81
C GLU A 98 -3.11 8.44 -1.99
N PHE A 99 -2.74 7.84 -0.87
CA PHE A 99 -3.65 7.29 0.11
C PHE A 99 -3.39 7.93 1.47
N GLU A 100 -4.45 8.13 2.23
CA GLU A 100 -4.34 8.34 3.66
C GLU A 100 -4.53 6.99 4.36
N LEU A 101 -3.56 6.58 5.17
CA LEU A 101 -3.59 5.35 5.96
C LEU A 101 -3.66 5.70 7.44
N GLN A 102 -4.75 5.32 8.09
CA GLN A 102 -4.89 5.29 9.52
C GLN A 102 -4.52 3.92 10.07
N ALA A 103 -3.44 3.84 10.85
CA ALA A 103 -3.04 2.66 11.60
C ALA A 103 -3.91 2.48 12.85
N SER A 104 -4.28 1.24 13.17
CA SER A 104 -5.02 0.89 14.40
C SER A 104 -4.17 0.97 15.66
N SER A 105 -2.84 1.07 15.52
CA SER A 105 -1.90 1.30 16.62
C SER A 105 -0.88 2.36 16.22
N ALA A 106 -0.54 3.25 17.16
CA ALA A 106 0.57 4.19 17.03
C ALA A 106 1.94 3.49 17.05
N ILE A 107 1.97 2.18 17.36
CA ILE A 107 3.14 1.32 17.12
C ILE A 107 3.25 1.18 15.61
N ASN A 108 4.04 2.09 15.07
CA ASN A 108 4.48 2.16 13.70
C ASN A 108 5.66 1.17 13.54
N PRO A 109 5.48 -0.02 12.93
CA PRO A 109 6.59 -0.91 12.59
C PRO A 109 7.53 -0.33 11.51
N PHE A 110 7.21 0.81 10.90
CA PHE A 110 8.10 1.57 10.00
C PHE A 110 9.26 2.27 10.73
N GLN A 111 9.34 2.18 12.07
CA GLN A 111 10.60 2.44 12.81
C GLN A 111 11.57 1.25 12.82
N LEU A 112 11.27 0.13 12.16
CA LEU A 112 12.11 -1.08 12.16
C LEU A 112 13.27 -0.99 11.16
N LYS A 113 14.12 0.03 11.30
CA LYS A 113 15.54 -0.15 10.95
C LYS A 113 16.13 -1.39 11.65
N ASP A 114 15.54 -1.82 12.76
CA ASP A 114 15.94 -2.99 13.54
C ASP A 114 15.48 -4.34 12.95
N LEU A 115 14.42 -4.42 12.11
CA LEU A 115 14.04 -5.69 11.45
C LEU A 115 14.87 -5.99 10.21
N GLN A 116 15.47 -4.98 9.57
CA GLN A 116 16.40 -5.21 8.44
C GLN A 116 17.71 -5.87 8.90
N SER A 117 18.00 -5.90 10.20
CA SER A 117 19.15 -6.60 10.78
C SER A 117 18.91 -8.05 11.20
N PHE A 118 17.73 -8.63 10.93
CA PHE A 118 17.53 -10.06 11.15
C PHE A 118 18.31 -10.87 10.12
N ARG A 119 19.57 -11.18 10.45
CA ARG A 119 20.29 -12.30 9.82
C ARG A 119 19.74 -13.58 10.42
N CYS A 120 19.21 -14.45 9.58
CA CYS A 120 19.00 -15.84 9.97
C CYS A 120 20.38 -16.40 10.38
N LEU A 121 20.53 -16.78 11.65
CA LEU A 121 21.72 -17.51 12.10
C LEU A 121 21.65 -18.89 11.47
N GLN A 122 22.33 -19.03 10.33
CA GLN A 122 22.53 -20.31 9.69
C GLN A 122 23.58 -21.07 10.50
N ASN A 123 23.14 -21.78 11.54
CA ASN A 123 23.73 -23.03 12.03
C ASN A 123 22.97 -23.52 13.27
N LEU A 124 22.18 -24.58 13.08
CA LEU A 124 21.98 -25.66 14.04
C LEU A 124 22.21 -26.98 13.30
#